data_AF-A0A2D5EX02-F1
#
_entry.id   AF-A0A2D5EX02-F1
#
_cell.length_a   1.000
_cell.length_b   1.000
_cell.length_c   1.000
_cell.angle_alpha   90.00
_cell.angle_beta   90.00
_cell.angle_gamma   90.00
#
_symmetry.space_group_name_H-M   'P 1'
#
loop_
_entity.id
_entity.type
_entity.pdbx_description
1 polymer ?
#
loop_
_entity_poly.entity_id
_entity_poly.type
_entity_poly.pdbx_seq_one_letter_code
_entity_poly.pdbx_strand_id
1 'polypeptide(L)'
;MDLFDRQAQESAPLADRMRPRALPEVVGQAHLLGPGKLLARLIRADKVPSLVLWGPPGTGKTTLARVVAHETSAHFEPFSAVLGGVPQLRKLLQAARDRRRRGGR
;
A
#
# COMPACT_ATOMS: atom_id res chain seq x y z
N MET A 1 -6.87 -19.35 0.62
CA MET A 1 -7.01 -18.77 -0.74
C MET A 1 -7.93 -19.69 -1.50
N ASP A 2 -9.01 -19.14 -2.02
CA ASP A 2 -10.05 -19.89 -2.73
C ASP A 2 -9.55 -20.28 -4.14
N LEU A 3 -10.18 -21.26 -4.78
CA LEU A 3 -9.84 -21.72 -6.14
C LEU A 3 -9.94 -20.56 -7.16
N PHE A 4 -10.92 -19.68 -6.94
CA PHE A 4 -11.19 -18.50 -7.78
C PHE A 4 -10.15 -17.39 -7.62
N ASP A 5 -9.57 -17.22 -6.42
CA ASP A 5 -8.48 -16.26 -6.20
C ASP A 5 -7.23 -16.64 -7.01
N ARG A 6 -6.98 -17.95 -7.15
CA ARG A 6 -5.85 -18.50 -7.90
C ARG A 6 -5.98 -18.25 -9.40
N GLN A 7 -7.15 -18.51 -9.97
CA GLN A 7 -7.42 -18.22 -11.39
C GLN A 7 -7.33 -16.71 -11.69
N ALA A 8 -7.86 -15.87 -10.80
CA ALA A 8 -7.73 -14.42 -10.93
C ALA A 8 -6.26 -13.97 -10.90
N GLN A 9 -5.43 -14.55 -10.02
CA GLN A 9 -3.99 -14.27 -10.00
C GLN A 9 -3.27 -14.73 -11.26
N GLU A 10 -3.57 -15.90 -11.81
CA GLU A 10 -2.93 -16.41 -13.03
C GLU A 10 -3.26 -15.57 -14.27
N SER A 11 -4.49 -15.06 -14.33
CA SER A 11 -4.96 -14.16 -15.40
C SER A 11 -4.49 -12.70 -15.24
N ALA A 12 -3.91 -12.33 -14.10
CA ALA A 12 -3.50 -10.96 -13.84
C ALA A 12 -2.31 -10.52 -14.72
N PRO A 13 -2.24 -9.24 -15.12
CA PRO A 13 -1.11 -8.69 -15.86
C PRO A 13 0.22 -8.97 -15.15
N LEU A 14 1.28 -9.23 -15.93
CA LEU A 14 2.61 -9.54 -15.37
C LEU A 14 3.07 -8.48 -14.37
N ALA A 15 2.85 -7.20 -14.69
CA ALA A 15 3.22 -6.09 -13.83
C ALA A 15 2.59 -6.16 -12.43
N ASP A 16 1.37 -6.70 -12.31
CA ASP A 16 0.69 -6.86 -11.03
C ASP A 16 1.21 -8.08 -10.28
N ARG A 17 1.49 -9.18 -11.00
CA ARG A 17 2.09 -10.39 -10.42
C ARG A 17 3.51 -10.19 -9.91
N MET A 18 4.29 -9.32 -10.57
CA MET A 18 5.68 -9.01 -10.22
C MET A 18 5.81 -7.97 -9.11
N ARG A 19 4.72 -7.47 -8.53
CA ARG A 19 4.82 -6.48 -7.46
C ARG A 19 5.46 -7.10 -6.20
N PRO A 20 6.49 -6.45 -5.64
CA PRO A 20 7.02 -6.73 -4.31
C PRO A 20 5.94 -6.92 -3.25
N ARG A 21 6.12 -7.91 -2.38
CA ARG A 21 5.23 -8.21 -1.25
C ARG A 21 5.81 -7.76 0.10
N ALA A 22 7.13 -7.70 0.20
CA ALA A 22 7.86 -7.26 1.39
C ALA A 22 8.84 -6.13 1.07
N LEU A 23 9.24 -5.40 2.12
CA LEU A 23 10.16 -4.26 2.00
C LEU A 23 11.50 -4.60 1.32
N PRO A 24 12.14 -5.76 1.59
CA PRO A 24 13.40 -6.15 0.94
C PRO A 24 13.28 -6.42 -0.56
N GLU A 25 12.09 -6.71 -1.07
CA GLU A 25 11.85 -6.98 -2.49
C GLU A 25 11.77 -5.69 -3.32
N VAL A 26 11.72 -4.52 -2.69
CA VAL A 26 11.63 -3.23 -3.39
C VAL A 26 12.99 -2.85 -4.00
N VAL A 27 13.05 -2.87 -5.33
CA VAL A 27 14.26 -2.55 -6.10
C VAL A 27 14.38 -1.02 -6.34
N GLY A 28 15.61 -0.49 -6.31
CA GLY A 28 15.93 0.89 -6.70
C GLY A 28 15.70 1.96 -5.63
N GLN A 29 15.10 1.63 -4.49
CA GLN A 29 14.76 2.58 -3.43
C GLN A 29 15.66 2.47 -2.18
N ALA A 30 16.89 1.96 -2.32
CA ALA A 30 17.81 1.74 -1.20
C ALA A 30 18.15 3.02 -0.40
N HIS A 31 18.12 4.18 -1.05
CA HIS A 31 18.33 5.47 -0.39
C HIS A 31 17.23 5.82 0.64
N LEU A 32 16.00 5.30 0.46
CA LEU A 32 14.86 5.47 1.37
C LEU A 32 14.63 4.24 2.26
N LEU A 33 14.80 3.04 1.70
CA LEU A 33 14.37 1.76 2.29
C LEU A 33 15.53 0.87 2.75
N GLY A 34 16.78 1.29 2.50
CA GLY A 34 17.96 0.55 2.88
C GLY A 34 18.10 0.36 4.39
N PRO A 35 19.02 -0.52 4.83
CA PRO A 35 19.31 -0.74 6.25
C PRO A 35 19.60 0.58 6.98
N GLY A 36 19.00 0.77 8.16
CA GLY A 36 19.21 1.97 8.99
C GLY A 36 18.48 3.24 8.53
N LYS A 37 17.87 3.26 7.33
CA LYS A 37 17.14 4.44 6.83
C LYS A 37 15.88 4.72 7.65
N LEU A 38 15.55 6.00 7.79
CA LEU A 38 14.44 6.46 8.63
C LEU A 38 13.11 5.82 8.22
N LEU A 39 12.75 5.88 6.94
CA LEU A 39 11.48 5.34 6.47
C LEU A 39 11.39 3.83 6.70
N ALA A 40 12.45 3.08 6.39
CA ALA A 40 12.52 1.64 6.68
C ALA A 40 12.34 1.31 8.17
N ARG A 41 12.93 2.12 9.07
CA ARG A 41 12.78 1.95 10.52
C ARG A 41 11.35 2.25 10.98
N LEU A 42 10.73 3.31 10.45
CA LEU A 42 9.36 3.69 10.79
C LEU A 42 8.34 2.65 10.33
N ILE A 43 8.53 2.09 9.12
CA ILE A 43 7.69 1.01 8.59
C ILE A 43 7.77 -0.22 9.49
N ARG A 44 8.99 -0.71 9.78
CA ARG A 44 9.19 -1.88 10.66
C ARG A 44 8.68 -1.68 12.09
N ALA A 45 8.59 -0.44 12.55
CA ALA A 45 8.10 -0.10 13.88
C ALA A 45 6.58 0.14 13.93
N ASP A 46 5.84 -0.07 12.83
CA ASP A 46 4.41 0.26 12.69
C ASP A 46 4.07 1.73 13.05
N LYS A 47 5.00 2.64 12.75
CA LYS A 47 4.91 4.09 13.04
C LYS A 47 4.99 4.92 11.78
N VAL A 48 4.28 4.49 10.74
CA VAL A 48 4.29 5.18 9.44
C VAL A 48 3.52 6.50 9.55
N PRO A 49 4.15 7.65 9.24
CA PRO A 49 3.47 8.95 9.23
C PRO A 49 2.61 9.09 7.97
N SER A 50 1.81 10.16 7.91
CA SER A 50 1.19 10.57 6.64
C SER A 50 2.26 10.81 5.59
N LEU A 51 2.12 10.18 4.43
CA LEU A 51 3.14 10.16 3.39
C LEU A 51 2.55 10.55 2.03
N VAL A 52 3.31 11.38 1.30
CA VAL A 52 3.07 11.66 -0.11
C VAL A 52 4.22 11.03 -0.90
N LEU A 53 3.91 10.04 -1.73
CA LEU A 53 4.89 9.42 -2.63
C LEU A 53 4.89 10.17 -3.96
N TRP A 54 5.99 10.85 -4.29
CA TRP A 54 6.13 11.64 -5.51
C TRP A 54 7.18 11.06 -6.45
N GLY A 55 6.91 11.12 -7.76
CA GLY A 55 7.85 10.71 -8.79
C GLY A 55 7.17 10.30 -10.11
N PRO A 56 7.94 10.13 -11.20
CA PRO A 56 7.46 9.74 -12.53
C PRO A 56 6.59 8.47 -12.55
N PRO A 57 5.76 8.23 -13.59
CA PRO A 57 5.05 6.96 -13.73
C PRO A 57 6.03 5.77 -13.73
N GLY A 58 5.63 4.63 -13.16
CA GLY A 58 6.46 3.42 -13.11
C GLY A 58 7.50 3.34 -11.99
N THR A 59 7.72 4.41 -11.20
CA THR A 59 8.71 4.39 -10.08
C THR A 59 8.32 3.58 -8.84
N GLY A 60 7.20 2.85 -8.91
CA GLY A 60 6.77 1.96 -7.83
C GLY A 60 6.00 2.61 -6.68
N LYS A 61 5.45 3.83 -6.84
CA LYS A 61 4.65 4.52 -5.79
C LYS A 61 3.51 3.67 -5.24
N THR A 62 2.66 3.15 -6.12
CA THR A 62 1.51 2.31 -5.74
C THR A 62 1.96 0.99 -5.11
N THR A 63 3.05 0.42 -5.62
CA THR A 63 3.67 -0.78 -5.08
C THR A 63 4.21 -0.54 -3.67
N LEU A 64 4.92 0.56 -3.44
CA LEU A 64 5.48 0.91 -2.13
C LEU A 64 4.37 1.12 -1.10
N ALA A 65 3.28 1.82 -1.47
CA ALA A 65 2.14 1.99 -0.58
C ALA A 65 1.52 0.64 -0.15
N ARG A 66 1.45 -0.33 -1.08
CA ARG A 66 0.97 -1.70 -0.77
C ARG A 66 1.92 -2.46 0.14
N VAL A 67 3.23 -2.41 -0.14
CA VAL A 67 4.24 -3.05 0.71
C VAL A 67 4.20 -2.48 2.13
N VAL A 68 4.13 -1.16 2.26
CA VAL A 68 3.98 -0.51 3.57
C VAL A 68 2.76 -1.02 4.33
N ALA A 69 1.62 -1.19 3.64
CA ALA A 69 0.43 -1.74 4.28
C ALA A 69 0.55 -3.22 4.66
N HIS A 70 1.30 -4.03 3.90
CA HIS A 70 1.58 -5.42 4.26
C HIS A 70 2.53 -5.53 5.47
N GLU A 71 3.43 -4.57 5.63
CA GLU A 71 4.41 -4.53 6.74
C GLU A 71 3.84 -3.88 8.02
N THR A 72 2.62 -3.33 7.95
CA THR A 72 1.97 -2.63 9.06
C THR A 72 0.65 -3.30 9.43
N SER A 73 0.14 -3.02 10.62
CA SER A 73 -1.19 -3.49 11.04
C SER A 73 -2.33 -2.57 10.59
N ALA A 74 -2.07 -1.71 9.61
CA ALA A 74 -3.02 -0.71 9.13
C ALA A 74 -3.93 -1.27 8.04
N HIS A 75 -5.20 -0.86 8.03
CA HIS A 75 -6.09 -1.19 6.92
C HIS A 75 -5.72 -0.41 5.64
N PHE A 76 -5.52 -1.13 4.54
CA PHE A 76 -5.26 -0.54 3.23
C PHE A 76 -6.53 -0.38 2.40
N GLU A 77 -6.75 0.83 1.88
CA GLU A 77 -7.85 1.11 0.97
C GLU A 77 -7.33 1.86 -0.27
N PRO A 78 -7.24 1.22 -1.45
CA PRO A 78 -6.80 1.90 -2.66
C PRO A 78 -7.90 2.82 -3.19
N PHE A 79 -7.57 4.09 -3.45
CA PHE A 79 -8.47 5.06 -4.06
C PHE A 79 -7.79 5.77 -5.22
N SER A 80 -8.47 5.87 -6.37
CA SER A 80 -8.02 6.63 -7.53
C SER A 80 -8.86 7.90 -7.66
N ALA A 81 -8.21 9.05 -7.58
CA ALA A 81 -8.86 10.35 -7.80
C ALA A 81 -9.32 10.56 -9.26
N VAL A 82 -8.85 9.72 -10.19
CA VAL A 82 -9.27 9.78 -11.61
C VAL A 82 -10.54 8.98 -11.83
N LEU A 83 -10.66 7.80 -11.20
CA LEU A 83 -11.81 6.90 -11.39
C LEU A 83 -12.94 7.15 -10.38
N GLY A 84 -12.63 7.77 -9.24
CA GLY A 84 -13.57 7.99 -8.14
C GLY A 84 -13.90 9.47 -7.93
N GLY A 85 -15.15 9.74 -7.55
CA GLY A 85 -15.62 11.08 -7.20
C GLY A 85 -15.64 11.36 -5.70
N VAL A 86 -16.04 12.59 -5.35
CA VAL A 86 -16.25 13.05 -3.97
C VAL A 86 -17.18 12.14 -3.16
N PRO A 87 -18.31 11.62 -3.71
CA PRO A 87 -19.19 10.74 -2.95
C PRO A 87 -18.51 9.45 -2.49
N GLN A 88 -17.72 8.81 -3.36
CA GLN A 88 -16.98 7.60 -3.04
C GLN A 88 -15.91 7.88 -1.97
N LEU A 89 -15.17 8.98 -2.11
CA LEU A 89 -14.19 9.41 -1.12
C LEU A 89 -14.83 9.62 0.26
N ARG A 90 -16.00 10.26 0.33
CA ARG A 90 -16.72 10.46 1.60
C ARG A 90 -17.10 9.14 2.27
N LYS A 91 -17.52 8.14 1.49
CA LYS A 91 -17.83 6.79 2.01
C LYS A 91 -16.59 6.12 2.60
N LEU A 92 -15.45 6.20 1.91
CA LEU A 92 -14.18 5.64 2.41
C LEU A 92 -13.73 6.30 3.71
N LEU A 93 -13.83 7.63 3.79
CA LEU A 93 -13.49 8.37 5.01
C LEU A 93 -14.42 8.01 6.17
N GLN A 94 -15.70 7.79 5.91
CA GLN A 94 -16.64 7.34 6.94
C GLN A 94 -16.29 5.94 7.47
N ALA A 95 -16.02 4.98 6.57
CA ALA A 95 -15.59 3.64 6.94
C ALA A 95 -14.29 3.65 7.77
N ALA A 96 -13.32 4.50 7.41
CA ALA A 96 -12.08 4.68 8.17
C ALA A 96 -12.35 5.24 9.58
N ARG A 97 -13.25 6.21 9.74
CA ARG A 97 -13.66 6.75 11.05
C ARG A 97 -14.30 5.68 11.92
N ASP A 98 -15.18 4.86 11.35
CA ASP A 98 -15.86 3.79 12.08
C ASP A 98 -14.92 2.65 12.47
N ARG A 99 -13.89 2.37 11.67
CA ARG A 99 -12.79 1.46 12.05
C ARG A 99 -12.01 1.99 13.24
N ARG A 100 -11.62 3.27 13.20
CA ARG A 100 -10.89 3.93 14.30
C ARG A 100 -11.68 3.94 15.60
N ARG A 101 -12.99 4.21 15.54
CA ARG A 101 -13.88 4.19 16.73
C ARG A 101 -13.94 2.82 17.39
N ARG A 102 -13.81 1.74 16.62
CA ARG A 102 -13.79 0.36 17.10
C ARG A 102 -12.40 -0.10 17.57
N GLY A 103 -11.43 0.80 17.66
CA GLY A 103 -10.06 0.49 18.08
C GLY A 103 -9.17 -0.13 16.99
N GLY A 104 -9.65 -0.21 15.75
CA GLY A 104 -8.83 -0.65 14.61
C GLY A 104 -7.86 0.46 14.13
N ARG A 105 -6.76 0.03 13.50
CA ARG A 105 -5.78 0.91 12.84
C ARG A 105 -6.05 1.00 11.34
#